data_AF-A0A7C5R0Z5-F1
#
_entry.id   AF-A0A7C5R0Z5-F1
#
_cell.length_a   1.000
_cell.length_b   1.000
_cell.length_c   1.000
_cell.angle_alpha   90.00
_cell.angle_beta   90.00
_cell.angle_gamma   90.00
#
_symmetry.space_group_name_H-M   'P 1'
#
loop_
_entity.id
_entity.type
_entity.pdbx_description
1 polymer ?
#
loop_
_entity_poly.entity_id
_entity_poly.type
_entity_poly.pdbx_seq_one_letter_code
_entity_poly.pdbx_strand_id
1 'polypeptide(L)' 'MPQQIIIVGLGPGDPRYLTAEATAVLSEAREVHVRTRRHPIVAALPGHPTVHSFDALYDSAETF' A
#
# COMPACT_ATOMS: atom_id res chain seq x y z
N MET A 1 -13.51 -18.59 -5.06
CA MET A 1 -13.47 -17.12 -4.95
C MET A 1 -12.86 -16.59 -6.24
N PRO A 2 -13.44 -15.57 -6.90
CA PRO A 2 -12.81 -14.93 -8.04
C PRO A 2 -11.47 -14.29 -7.62
N GLN A 3 -10.51 -14.23 -8.55
CA GLN A 3 -9.30 -13.43 -8.35
C GLN A 3 -9.69 -11.94 -8.40
N GLN A 4 -9.34 -11.19 -7.36
CA GLN A 4 -9.71 -9.79 -7.19
C GLN A 4 -8.48 -8.96 -6.83
N ILE A 5 -8.39 -7.76 -7.39
CA ILE A 5 -7.45 -6.72 -6.99
C ILE A 5 -8.28 -5.58 -6.43
N ILE A 6 -7.93 -5.12 -5.22
CA ILE A 6 -8.57 -3.96 -4.59
C ILE A 6 -7.54 -2.83 -4.58
N ILE A 7 -7.91 -1.69 -5.15
CA ILE A 7 -7.05 -0.50 -5.20
C ILE A 7 -7.63 0.52 -4.22
N VAL A 8 -6.80 0.94 -3.26
CA VAL A 8 -7.16 1.96 -2.25
C VAL A 8 -6.14 3.10 -2.26
N GLY A 9 -6.59 4.30 -1.88
CA GLY A 9 -5.70 5.44 -1.64
C GLY A 9 -5.11 5.40 -0.23
N LEU A 10 -3.82 5.73 -0.10
CA LEU A 10 -3.13 5.80 1.21
C LEU A 10 -3.12 7.22 1.81
N GLY A 11 -3.69 8.21 1.13
CA GLY A 11 -3.61 9.61 1.54
C GLY A 11 -2.20 10.21 1.41
N PRO A 12 -1.93 11.37 2.02
CA PRO A 12 -0.65 12.08 1.91
C PRO A 12 0.44 11.58 2.89
N GLY A 13 0.16 10.59 3.74
CA GLY A 13 1.13 9.99 4.65
C GLY A 13 0.71 9.94 6.12
N ASP A 14 -0.12 10.88 6.59
CA ASP A 14 -0.67 10.83 7.95
C ASP A 14 -1.86 9.83 8.00
N PRO A 15 -1.83 8.82 8.90
CA PRO A 15 -2.89 7.81 9.05
C PRO A 15 -4.30 8.37 9.20
N ARG A 16 -4.47 9.59 9.72
CA ARG A 16 -5.78 10.23 9.85
C ARG A 16 -6.52 10.46 8.52
N TYR A 17 -5.80 10.43 7.40
CA TYR A 17 -6.37 10.60 6.07
C TYR A 17 -6.71 9.28 5.38
N LEU A 18 -6.41 8.14 6.02
CA LEU A 18 -6.87 6.85 5.55
C LEU A 18 -8.36 6.69 5.89
N THR A 19 -9.18 6.30 4.92
CA THR A 19 -10.60 6.07 5.19
C THR A 19 -10.79 4.81 6.05
N ALA A 20 -11.94 4.72 6.73
CA ALA A 20 -12.28 3.54 7.51
C ALA A 20 -12.35 2.28 6.62
N GLU A 21 -12.89 2.41 5.41
CA GLU A 21 -12.98 1.32 4.44
C GLU A 21 -11.60 0.87 3.94
N ALA A 22 -10.69 1.80 3.64
CA ALA A 22 -9.33 1.46 3.23
C ALA A 22 -8.57 0.75 4.37
N THR A 23 -8.77 1.22 5.61
CA THR A 23 -8.20 0.58 6.80
C THR A 23 -8.70 -0.85 6.97
N ALA A 24 -10.01 -1.07 6.83
CA ALA A 24 -10.61 -2.41 6.93
C ALA A 24 -10.06 -3.36 5.85
N VAL A 25 -9.98 -2.89 4.59
CA VAL A 25 -9.40 -3.69 3.49
C VAL A 25 -7.94 -4.05 3.78
N LEU A 26 -7.13 -3.08 4.20
CA LEU A 26 -5.71 -3.29 4.47
C LEU A 26 -5.48 -4.20 5.68
N SER A 27 -6.39 -4.20 6.66
CA SER A 27 -6.26 -5.03 7.88
C SER A 27 -6.47 -6.52 7.61
N GLU A 28 -7.25 -6.86 6.58
CA GLU A 28 -7.54 -8.23 6.16
C GLU A 28 -6.62 -8.72 5.01
N ALA A 29 -5.80 -7.81 4.45
CA ALA A 29 -4.93 -8.12 3.33
C ALA A 29 -3.76 -9.00 3.78
N ARG A 30 -3.49 -10.08 3.03
CA ARG A 30 -2.29 -10.92 3.22
C ARG A 30 -1.07 -10.35 2.51
N GLU A 31 -1.29 -9.72 1.37
CA GLU A 31 -0.27 -9.14 0.50
C GLU A 31 -0.70 -7.74 0.08
N VAL A 32 0.24 -6.80 0.11
CA VAL A 32 0.01 -5.40 -0.29
C VAL A 32 1.10 -4.99 -1.27
N HIS A 33 0.69 -4.53 -2.44
CA HIS A 33 1.58 -3.93 -3.43
C HIS A 33 1.51 -2.41 -3.33
N VAL A 34 2.64 -1.77 -3.09
CA VAL A 34 2.75 -0.31 -2.97
C VAL A 34 3.60 0.27 -4.09
N ARG A 35 3.28 1.49 -4.53
CA ARG A 35 4.14 2.23 -5.46
C ARG A 35 5.56 2.38 -4.89
N THR A 36 5.67 2.71 -3.60
CA THR A 36 6.95 2.94 -2.93
C THR A 36 6.89 2.57 -1.45
N ARG A 37 7.98 2.04 -0.88
CA ARG A 37 8.14 1.85 0.58
C ARG A 37 8.37 3.17 1.32
N ARG A 38 8.67 4.25 0.61
CA ARG A 38 8.93 5.58 1.18
C ARG A 38 7.65 6.25 1.72
N HIS A 39 6.48 5.72 1.40
CA HIS A 39 5.21 6.28 1.87
C HIS A 39 5.01 6.00 3.37
N PRO A 40 4.75 7.01 4.22
CA PRO A 40 4.74 6.84 5.68
C PRO A 40 3.75 5.77 6.18
N ILE A 41 2.59 5.62 5.53
CA ILE A 41 1.59 4.58 5.88
C ILE A 41 2.14 3.16 5.77
N VAL A 42 3.15 2.90 4.92
CA VAL A 42 3.69 1.54 4.76
C VAL A 42 4.24 1.00 6.08
N ALA A 43 4.85 1.86 6.90
CA ALA A 43 5.36 1.48 8.22
C ALA A 43 4.24 1.27 9.25
N ALA A 44 3.04 1.79 9.00
CA ALA A 44 1.89 1.76 9.90
C ALA A 44 0.75 0.86 9.37
N LEU A 45 1.01 -0.02 8.40
CA LEU A 45 -0.01 -0.90 7.85
C LEU A 45 -0.53 -1.87 8.93
N PRO A 46 -1.86 -1.99 9.09
CA PRO A 46 -2.45 -2.98 9.98
C PRO A 46 -2.28 -4.40 9.41
N GLY A 47 -2.36 -5.43 10.27
CA GLY A 47 -2.43 -6.83 9.84
C GLY A 47 -1.10 -7.49 9.45
N HIS A 48 0.03 -6.77 9.51
CA HIS A 48 1.37 -7.26 9.13
C HIS A 48 1.40 -8.00 7.76
N PRO A 49 0.85 -7.40 6.69
CA PRO A 49 0.86 -8.03 5.37
C PRO A 49 2.28 -8.19 4.84
N THR A 50 2.46 -9.11 3.89
CA THR A 50 3.66 -9.10 3.04
C THR A 50 3.61 -7.89 2.13
N VAL A 51 4.61 -7.00 2.25
CA VAL A 51 4.66 -5.77 1.45
C VAL A 51 5.62 -5.91 0.28
N HIS A 52 5.07 -5.79 -0.93
CA HIS A 52 5.81 -5.69 -2.18
C HIS A 52 5.84 -4.23 -2.65
N SER A 53 6.97 -3.76 -3.17
CA SER A 53 7.10 -2.40 -3.68
C SER A 53 7.61 -2.37 -5.10
N PHE A 54 7.22 -1.33 -5.84
CA PHE A 54 7.76 -1.04 -7.16
C PHE A 54 8.99 -0.12 -7.16
N ASP A 55 9.58 0.18 -6.00
CA ASP A 55 10.77 1.04 -5.89
C ASP A 55 11.88 0.66 -6.87
N ALA A 56 12.18 -0.64 -7.05
CA ALA A 56 13.22 -1.09 -7.98
C ALA A 56 12.93 -0.71 -9.45
N LEU A 57 11.66 -0.64 -9.86
CA LEU A 57 11.28 -0.19 -11.20
C LEU A 57 11.52 1.31 -11.36
N TYR A 58 11.22 2.10 -10.33
CA TYR A 58 11.46 3.54 -10.32
C TYR A 58 12.94 3.88 -10.23
N ASP A 59 13.70 3.16 -9.39
CA ASP A 59 15.14 3.38 -9.19
C ASP A 59 15.95 3.01 -10.45
N SER A 60 15.42 2.16 -11.34
CA SER A 60 16.05 1.77 -12.61
C SER A 60 15.52 2.50 -13.84
N ALA A 61 14.45 3.28 -13.71
CA ALA A 61 13.89 4.06 -14.81
C ALA A 61 14.68 5.35 -15.03
N GLU A 62 14.92 5.70 -16.31
CA GLU A 62 15.59 6.96 -16.67
C GLU A 62 14.73 8.21 -16.38
N THR A 63 13.40 8.03 -16.30
CA THR A 63 12.40 9.09 -16.03
C THR A 63 11.23 8.55 -15.21
N PHE A 64 10.52 9.44 -14.48
CA PHE A 64 9.34 9.13 -13.66
C PHE A 64 8.26 10.21 -13.74
#